data_AF-A0A7J4QYP5-F1
#
_entry.id   AF-A0A7J4QYP5-F1
#
_cell.length_a   1.000
_cell.length_b   1.000
_cell.length_c   1.000
_cell.angle_alpha   90.00
_cell.angle_beta   90.00
_cell.angle_gamma   90.00
#
_symmetry.space_group_name_H-M   'P 1'
#
loop_
_entity.id
_entity.type
_entity.pdbx_description
1 polymer ?
#
loop_
_entity_poly.entity_id
_entity_poly.type
_entity_poly.pdbx_seq_one_letter_code
_entity_poly.pdbx_strand_id
1 'polypeptide(L)'
;MTPEDLLRVEPEVLAKLILHKRERISQSLPKIIESLGEEKHTAENLARKSRAEKEDLEPKVSNLYYERAKVVAELNDKFDTIKFENDEKDRFDEISEKLKSKQTSVENFNKILSEIVELCSKYGGKIEQLTSYKSSMKANDALSEIIDDFENAKNRWNENESNRRRIESKFTKLSTNLRDSNT
;
A
#
# COMPACT_ATOMS: atom_id res chain seq x y z
N MET A 1 38.77 17.02 13.74
CA MET A 1 38.87 18.46 13.45
C MET A 1 37.54 19.08 13.83
N THR A 2 37.50 19.77 14.96
CA THR A 2 36.34 20.55 15.37
C THR A 2 36.32 21.87 14.58
N PRO A 3 35.18 22.58 14.52
CA PRO A 3 35.11 23.90 13.88
C PRO A 3 36.09 24.91 14.48
N GLU A 4 36.38 24.81 15.78
CA GLU A 4 37.36 25.64 16.49
C GLU A 4 38.80 25.35 16.07
N ASP A 5 39.11 24.10 15.72
CA ASP A 5 40.44 23.72 15.21
C ASP A 5 40.74 24.42 13.88
N LEU A 6 39.74 24.65 13.02
CA LEU A 6 39.90 25.30 11.71
C LEU A 6 40.20 26.79 11.81
N LEU A 7 39.70 27.46 12.86
CA LEU A 7 39.93 28.88 13.12
C LEU A 7 41.33 29.16 13.72
N ARG A 8 42.00 28.13 14.24
CA ARG A 8 43.36 28.21 14.79
C ARG A 8 44.45 27.99 13.73
N VAL A 9 44.07 27.57 12.52
CA VAL A 9 45.00 27.33 11.41
C VAL A 9 45.28 28.64 10.68
N GLU A 10 46.52 28.87 10.27
CA GLU A 10 46.87 30.02 9.43
C GLU A 10 46.03 30.05 8.14
N PRO A 11 45.55 31.23 7.69
CA PRO A 11 44.65 31.35 6.53
C PRO A 11 45.19 30.68 5.25
N GLU A 12 46.50 30.73 5.02
CA GLU A 12 47.15 30.11 3.86
C GLU A 12 47.09 28.57 3.89
N VAL A 13 47.28 27.98 5.08
CA VAL A 13 47.21 26.54 5.28
C VAL A 13 45.75 26.07 5.16
N LEU A 14 44.80 26.85 5.69
CA LEU A 14 43.37 26.58 5.53
C LEU A 14 42.95 26.63 4.06
N ALA A 15 43.41 27.63 3.30
CA ALA A 15 43.13 27.74 1.87
C ALA A 15 43.67 26.52 1.10
N LYS A 16 44.91 26.09 1.35
CA LYS A 16 45.50 24.88 0.76
C LYS A 16 44.71 23.61 1.10
N LEU A 17 44.27 23.47 2.36
CA LEU A 17 43.46 22.33 2.79
C LEU A 17 42.08 22.29 2.11
N ILE A 18 41.42 23.46 1.97
CA ILE A 18 40.15 23.57 1.24
C ILE A 18 40.34 23.20 -0.23
N LEU A 19 41.40 23.68 -0.88
CA LEU A 19 41.71 23.38 -2.28
C LEU A 19 41.95 21.88 -2.48
N HIS A 20 42.79 21.27 -1.65
CA HIS A 20 43.06 19.84 -1.70
C HIS A 20 41.78 19.01 -1.44
N LYS A 21 40.90 19.44 -0.53
CA LYS A 21 39.60 18.77 -0.32
C LYS A 21 38.70 18.89 -1.54
N ARG A 22 38.63 20.06 -2.18
CA ARG A 22 37.85 20.28 -3.42
C ARG A 22 38.36 19.44 -4.56
N GLU A 23 39.68 19.37 -4.74
CA GLU A 23 40.31 18.55 -5.77
C GLU A 23 39.97 17.06 -5.59
N ARG A 24 40.11 16.52 -4.37
CA ARG A 24 39.72 15.13 -4.09
C ARG A 24 38.22 14.88 -4.33
N ILE A 25 37.35 15.82 -3.97
CA ILE A 25 35.91 15.72 -4.26
C ILE A 25 35.67 15.72 -5.77
N SER A 26 36.27 16.65 -6.52
CA SER A 26 36.12 16.73 -7.98
C SER A 26 36.57 15.46 -8.69
N GLN A 27 37.65 14.84 -8.23
CA GLN A 27 38.16 13.57 -8.79
C GLN A 27 37.26 12.36 -8.47
N SER A 28 36.59 12.36 -7.31
CA SER A 28 35.76 11.21 -6.86
C SER A 28 34.28 11.35 -7.23
N LEU A 29 33.78 12.56 -7.39
CA LEU A 29 32.36 12.85 -7.62
C LEU A 29 31.80 12.21 -8.90
N PRO A 30 32.48 12.21 -10.06
CA PRO A 30 31.99 11.51 -11.25
C PRO A 30 31.76 10.02 -11.02
N LYS A 31 32.69 9.34 -10.34
CA LYS A 31 32.58 7.90 -10.01
C LYS A 31 31.40 7.62 -9.07
N ILE A 32 31.17 8.52 -8.10
CA ILE A 32 30.03 8.42 -7.18
C ILE A 32 28.70 8.60 -7.93
N ILE A 33 28.66 9.52 -8.90
CA ILE A 33 27.46 9.74 -9.73
C ILE A 33 27.20 8.53 -10.63
N GLU A 34 28.24 7.93 -11.21
CA GLU A 34 28.13 6.71 -12.01
C GLU A 34 27.57 5.54 -11.19
N SER A 35 28.17 5.25 -10.03
CA SER A 35 27.67 4.18 -9.14
C SER A 35 26.24 4.44 -8.68
N LEU A 36 25.91 5.70 -8.36
CA LEU A 36 24.55 6.08 -7.98
C LEU A 36 23.56 5.99 -9.16
N GLY A 37 24.04 6.15 -10.39
CA GLY A 37 23.27 5.92 -11.61
C GLY A 37 22.88 4.45 -11.78
N GLU A 38 23.81 3.53 -11.49
CA GLU A 38 23.54 2.08 -11.46
C GLU A 38 22.55 1.72 -10.34
N GLU A 39 22.74 2.26 -9.13
CA GLU A 39 21.80 2.11 -8.02
C GLU A 39 20.41 2.65 -8.36
N LYS A 40 20.34 3.80 -9.06
CA LYS A 40 19.08 4.38 -9.52
C LYS A 40 18.37 3.44 -10.49
N HIS A 41 19.11 2.92 -11.48
CA HIS A 41 18.54 2.01 -12.48
C HIS A 41 18.01 0.71 -11.85
N THR A 42 18.77 0.13 -10.92
CA THR A 42 18.35 -1.08 -10.19
C THR A 42 17.12 -0.82 -9.32
N ALA A 43 17.09 0.29 -8.58
CA ALA A 43 15.94 0.69 -7.76
C ALA A 43 14.68 0.96 -8.59
N GLU A 44 14.82 1.55 -9.77
CA GLU A 44 13.72 1.76 -10.70
C GLU A 44 13.15 0.43 -11.21
N ASN A 45 14.01 -0.51 -11.62
CA ASN A 45 13.58 -1.83 -12.07
C ASN A 45 12.83 -2.59 -10.97
N LEU A 46 13.30 -2.50 -9.71
CA LEU A 46 12.67 -3.15 -8.57
C LEU A 46 11.31 -2.53 -8.23
N ALA A 47 11.20 -1.20 -8.26
CA ALA A 47 9.94 -0.49 -8.07
C ALA A 47 8.93 -0.83 -9.18
N ARG A 48 9.38 -0.94 -10.45
CA ARG A 48 8.52 -1.35 -11.57
C ARG A 48 8.00 -2.80 -11.41
N LYS A 49 8.88 -3.74 -11.04
CA LYS A 49 8.49 -5.14 -10.82
C LYS A 49 7.47 -5.28 -9.69
N SER A 50 7.76 -4.70 -8.53
CA SER A 50 6.83 -4.74 -7.39
C SER A 50 5.51 -4.01 -7.66
N ARG A 51 5.53 -2.95 -8.46
CA ARG A 51 4.30 -2.31 -8.95
C ARG A 51 3.47 -3.27 -9.81
N ALA A 52 4.10 -3.96 -10.76
CA ALA A 52 3.40 -4.90 -11.63
C ALA A 52 2.79 -6.07 -10.85
N GLU A 53 3.49 -6.62 -9.85
CA GLU A 53 2.96 -7.64 -8.93
C GLU A 53 1.72 -7.14 -8.18
N LYS A 54 1.78 -5.92 -7.64
CA LYS A 54 0.65 -5.28 -6.94
C LYS A 54 -0.54 -5.03 -7.89
N GLU A 55 -0.28 -4.56 -9.10
CA GLU A 55 -1.31 -4.29 -10.13
C GLU A 55 -1.96 -5.57 -10.69
N ASP A 56 -1.28 -6.73 -10.66
CA ASP A 56 -1.88 -8.02 -11.03
C ASP A 56 -2.87 -8.54 -9.97
N LEU A 57 -2.58 -8.31 -8.69
CA LEU A 57 -3.39 -8.78 -7.57
C LEU A 57 -4.54 -7.82 -7.20
N GLU A 58 -4.34 -6.51 -7.34
CA GLU A 58 -5.34 -5.48 -7.02
C GLU A 58 -6.73 -5.70 -7.66
N PRO A 59 -6.86 -5.98 -8.97
CA PRO A 59 -8.17 -6.23 -9.57
C PRO A 59 -8.80 -7.51 -9.04
N LYS A 60 -8.02 -8.57 -8.76
CA LYS A 60 -8.52 -9.84 -8.22
C LYS A 60 -9.13 -9.61 -6.83
N VAL A 61 -8.40 -8.94 -5.95
CA VAL A 61 -8.86 -8.60 -4.59
C VAL A 61 -10.07 -7.66 -4.64
N SER A 62 -10.06 -6.65 -5.51
CA SER A 62 -11.20 -5.73 -5.68
C SER A 62 -12.46 -6.46 -6.15
N ASN A 63 -12.32 -7.40 -7.08
CA ASN A 63 -13.44 -8.23 -7.55
C ASN A 63 -13.97 -9.14 -6.43
N LEU A 64 -13.10 -9.75 -5.64
CA LEU A 64 -13.51 -10.59 -4.51
C LEU A 64 -14.28 -9.78 -3.45
N TYR A 65 -13.84 -8.56 -3.13
CA TYR A 65 -14.60 -7.66 -2.26
C TYR A 65 -15.98 -7.31 -2.84
N TYR A 66 -16.06 -7.12 -4.16
CA TYR A 66 -17.33 -6.84 -4.83
C TYR A 66 -18.30 -8.05 -4.76
N GLU A 67 -17.83 -9.26 -5.11
CA GLU A 67 -18.62 -10.49 -5.02
C GLU A 67 -19.06 -10.80 -3.59
N ARG A 68 -18.18 -10.51 -2.61
CA ARG A 68 -18.48 -10.61 -1.19
C ARG A 68 -19.61 -9.66 -0.76
N ALA A 69 -19.65 -8.44 -1.30
CA ALA A 69 -20.65 -7.44 -0.95
C ALA A 69 -22.01 -7.64 -1.66
N LYS A 70 -22.08 -8.43 -2.75
CA LYS A 70 -23.34 -8.68 -3.48
C LYS A 70 -24.46 -9.24 -2.62
N VAL A 71 -24.13 -10.07 -1.62
CA VAL A 71 -25.13 -10.62 -0.70
C VAL A 71 -25.89 -9.54 0.05
N VAL A 72 -25.25 -8.40 0.37
CA VAL A 72 -25.92 -7.28 1.05
C VAL A 72 -27.00 -6.66 0.18
N ALA A 73 -26.79 -6.56 -1.14
CA ALA A 73 -27.81 -6.04 -2.05
C ALA A 73 -29.04 -6.98 -2.11
N GLU A 74 -28.82 -8.29 -2.28
CA GLU A 74 -29.92 -9.27 -2.27
C GLU A 74 -30.63 -9.33 -0.91
N LEU A 75 -29.91 -9.09 0.19
CA LEU A 75 -30.48 -8.99 1.53
C LEU A 75 -31.37 -7.76 1.66
N ASN A 76 -30.90 -6.58 1.29
CA ASN A 76 -31.72 -5.37 1.35
C ASN A 76 -32.98 -5.51 0.48
N ASP A 77 -32.85 -6.01 -0.75
CA ASP A 77 -34.00 -6.19 -1.65
C ASP A 77 -35.06 -7.15 -1.09
N LYS A 78 -34.65 -8.24 -0.44
CA LYS A 78 -35.61 -9.20 0.15
C LYS A 78 -36.21 -8.70 1.45
N PHE A 79 -35.44 -7.98 2.26
CA PHE A 79 -35.81 -7.64 3.63
C PHE A 79 -36.34 -6.20 3.78
N ASP A 80 -36.30 -5.37 2.74
CA ASP A 80 -36.95 -4.05 2.71
C ASP A 80 -38.48 -4.11 2.86
N THR A 81 -39.09 -5.25 2.54
CA THR A 81 -40.55 -5.46 2.67
C THR A 81 -40.94 -6.11 4.00
N ILE A 82 -39.97 -6.56 4.79
CA ILE A 82 -40.20 -7.25 6.07
C ILE A 82 -40.33 -6.21 7.18
N LYS A 83 -41.42 -6.29 7.95
CA LYS A 83 -41.63 -5.45 9.13
C LYS A 83 -40.77 -5.95 10.29
N PHE A 84 -39.54 -5.45 10.34
CA PHE A 84 -38.70 -5.56 11.53
C PHE A 84 -39.31 -4.75 12.69
N GLU A 85 -39.00 -5.17 13.92
CA GLU A 85 -39.10 -4.26 15.06
C GLU A 85 -38.03 -3.16 14.90
N ASN A 86 -38.31 -1.91 15.30
CA ASN A 86 -37.42 -0.77 15.03
C ASN A 86 -35.96 -1.04 15.48
N ASP A 87 -35.77 -1.62 16.66
CA ASP A 87 -34.44 -1.93 17.20
C ASP A 87 -33.72 -3.04 16.41
N GLU A 88 -34.45 -3.99 15.84
CA GLU A 88 -33.86 -5.06 15.01
C GLU A 88 -33.58 -4.59 13.57
N LYS A 89 -34.30 -3.57 13.07
CA LYS A 89 -34.02 -2.93 11.79
C LYS A 89 -32.70 -2.16 11.83
N ASP A 90 -32.50 -1.34 12.86
CA ASP A 90 -31.25 -0.59 13.05
C ASP A 90 -30.05 -1.55 13.13
N ARG A 91 -30.22 -2.68 13.84
CA ARG A 91 -29.20 -3.73 13.93
C ARG A 91 -28.94 -4.41 12.58
N PHE A 92 -29.97 -4.70 11.79
CA PHE A 92 -29.82 -5.25 10.45
C PHE A 92 -29.05 -4.31 9.53
N ASP A 93 -29.36 -3.02 9.56
CA ASP A 93 -28.69 -2.00 8.74
C ASP A 93 -27.22 -1.84 9.16
N GLU A 94 -26.91 -1.88 10.46
CA GLU A 94 -25.54 -1.85 10.97
C GLU A 94 -24.71 -3.07 10.51
N ILE A 95 -25.28 -4.27 10.62
CA ILE A 95 -24.63 -5.52 10.19
C ILE A 95 -24.43 -5.51 8.67
N SER A 96 -25.41 -5.03 7.91
CA SER A 96 -25.34 -4.92 6.45
C SER A 96 -24.22 -3.97 5.98
N GLU A 97 -24.07 -2.82 6.64
CA GLU A 97 -22.97 -1.89 6.36
C GLU A 97 -21.60 -2.50 6.73
N LYS A 98 -21.52 -3.25 7.83
CA LYS A 98 -20.28 -4.00 8.16
C LYS A 98 -19.94 -5.06 7.11
N LEU A 99 -20.92 -5.77 6.55
CA LEU A 99 -20.67 -6.77 5.51
C LEU A 99 -20.18 -6.15 4.20
N LYS A 100 -20.66 -4.95 3.88
CA LYS A 100 -20.26 -4.19 2.68
C LYS A 100 -18.88 -3.54 2.82
N SER A 101 -18.44 -3.27 4.05
CA SER A 101 -17.15 -2.64 4.32
C SER A 101 -15.97 -3.51 3.90
N LYS A 102 -15.04 -2.92 3.14
CA LYS A 102 -13.76 -3.55 2.78
C LYS A 102 -12.82 -3.73 3.97
N GLN A 103 -13.10 -3.06 5.10
CA GLN A 103 -12.30 -3.17 6.32
C GLN A 103 -12.64 -4.43 7.13
N THR A 104 -13.77 -5.09 6.82
CA THR A 104 -14.17 -6.30 7.53
C THR A 104 -13.25 -7.43 7.13
N SER A 105 -12.50 -7.97 8.09
CA SER A 105 -11.57 -9.07 7.85
C SER A 105 -12.26 -10.33 7.33
N VAL A 106 -11.48 -11.21 6.74
CA VAL A 106 -11.97 -12.48 6.18
C VAL A 106 -12.57 -13.37 7.27
N GLU A 107 -11.96 -13.37 8.47
CA GLU A 107 -12.41 -14.16 9.63
C GLU A 107 -13.71 -13.60 10.22
N ASN A 108 -13.85 -12.27 10.22
CA ASN A 108 -15.02 -11.61 10.78
C ASN A 108 -16.20 -11.63 9.82
N PHE A 109 -15.97 -11.71 8.50
CA PHE A 109 -17.05 -11.75 7.53
C PHE A 109 -18.05 -12.88 7.78
N ASN A 110 -17.54 -14.12 7.92
CA ASN A 110 -18.40 -15.29 8.10
C ASN A 110 -19.19 -15.20 9.40
N LYS A 111 -18.62 -14.60 10.46
CA LYS A 111 -19.33 -14.38 11.73
C LYS A 111 -20.49 -13.40 11.55
N ILE A 112 -20.21 -12.24 10.95
CA ILE A 112 -21.21 -11.19 10.69
C ILE A 112 -22.29 -11.71 9.72
N LEU A 113 -21.91 -12.55 8.76
CA LEU A 113 -22.85 -13.19 7.85
C LEU A 113 -23.76 -14.17 8.61
N SER A 114 -23.23 -14.99 9.50
CA SER A 114 -24.06 -15.85 10.36
C SER A 114 -24.99 -15.03 11.26
N GLU A 115 -24.54 -13.92 11.82
CA GLU A 115 -25.39 -13.02 12.62
C GLU A 115 -26.57 -12.46 11.81
N ILE A 116 -26.36 -12.06 10.54
CA ILE A 116 -27.46 -11.61 9.68
C ILE A 116 -28.40 -12.76 9.30
N VAL A 117 -27.88 -13.98 9.11
CA VAL A 117 -28.69 -15.20 8.89
C VAL A 117 -29.60 -15.47 10.07
N GLU A 118 -29.08 -15.44 11.28
CA GLU A 118 -29.86 -15.66 12.50
C GLU A 118 -30.94 -14.60 12.69
N LEU A 119 -30.60 -13.33 12.51
CA LEU A 119 -31.54 -12.22 12.63
C LEU A 119 -32.70 -12.38 11.64
N CYS A 120 -32.39 -12.64 10.37
CA CYS A 120 -33.42 -12.77 9.33
C CYS A 120 -34.24 -14.06 9.44
N SER A 121 -33.67 -15.13 9.99
CA SER A 121 -34.38 -16.39 10.22
C SER A 121 -35.55 -16.21 11.19
N LYS A 122 -35.45 -15.30 12.17
CA LYS A 122 -36.56 -14.94 13.08
C LYS A 122 -37.79 -14.43 12.33
N TYR A 123 -37.57 -13.77 11.19
CA TYR A 123 -38.61 -13.19 10.35
C TYR A 123 -39.01 -14.08 9.16
N GLY A 124 -38.65 -15.37 9.21
CA GLY A 124 -38.95 -16.33 8.13
C GLY A 124 -38.03 -16.22 6.91
N GLY A 125 -36.97 -15.43 7.01
CA GLY A 125 -35.99 -15.20 5.97
C GLY A 125 -35.03 -16.39 5.78
N LYS A 126 -35.08 -17.04 4.62
CA LYS A 126 -34.13 -18.11 4.26
C LYS A 126 -32.96 -17.55 3.44
N ILE A 127 -31.98 -16.97 4.12
CA ILE A 127 -30.80 -16.34 3.49
C ILE A 127 -29.93 -17.35 2.75
N GLU A 128 -29.84 -18.58 3.24
CA GLU A 128 -29.06 -19.67 2.62
C GLU A 128 -29.54 -20.02 1.20
N GLN A 129 -30.76 -19.61 0.83
CA GLN A 129 -31.33 -19.80 -0.50
C GLN A 129 -31.03 -18.64 -1.45
N LEU A 130 -30.38 -17.57 -0.97
CA LEU A 130 -29.92 -16.48 -1.83
C LEU A 130 -28.88 -16.99 -2.82
N THR A 131 -29.02 -16.53 -4.07
CA THR A 131 -28.08 -16.87 -5.14
C THR A 131 -26.69 -16.36 -4.81
N SER A 132 -26.61 -15.16 -4.25
CA SER A 132 -25.34 -14.54 -3.86
C SER A 132 -24.71 -15.12 -2.59
N TYR A 133 -25.43 -15.84 -1.74
CA TYR A 133 -24.90 -16.32 -0.45
C TYR A 133 -23.70 -17.25 -0.66
N LYS A 134 -23.88 -18.28 -1.49
CA LYS A 134 -22.81 -19.25 -1.80
C LYS A 134 -21.65 -18.59 -2.54
N SER A 135 -21.92 -17.62 -3.43
CA SER A 135 -20.84 -16.91 -4.13
C SER A 135 -20.07 -16.00 -3.19
N SER A 136 -20.73 -15.31 -2.26
CA SER A 136 -20.06 -14.44 -1.29
C SER A 136 -19.21 -15.22 -0.29
N MET A 137 -19.67 -16.42 0.15
CA MET A 137 -18.82 -17.32 0.96
C MET A 137 -17.58 -17.76 0.18
N LYS A 138 -17.75 -18.26 -1.06
CA LYS A 138 -16.63 -18.66 -1.92
C LYS A 138 -15.67 -17.50 -2.21
N ALA A 139 -16.20 -16.29 -2.37
CA ALA A 139 -15.38 -15.10 -2.58
C ALA A 139 -14.58 -14.75 -1.32
N ASN A 140 -15.14 -14.93 -0.12
CA ASN A 140 -14.43 -14.76 1.13
C ASN A 140 -13.33 -15.81 1.33
N ASP A 141 -13.60 -17.07 0.98
CA ASP A 141 -12.62 -18.16 1.02
C ASP A 141 -11.46 -17.89 0.04
N ALA A 142 -11.76 -17.50 -1.21
CA ALA A 142 -10.72 -17.13 -2.18
C ALA A 142 -9.95 -15.86 -1.77
N LEU A 143 -10.61 -14.92 -1.06
CA LEU A 143 -9.95 -13.74 -0.51
C LEU A 143 -8.96 -14.14 0.58
N SER A 144 -9.27 -15.14 1.41
CA SER A 144 -8.37 -15.68 2.43
C SER A 144 -7.03 -16.15 1.85
N GLU A 145 -7.04 -16.70 0.63
CA GLU A 145 -5.84 -17.26 -0.01
C GLU A 145 -4.94 -16.16 -0.61
N ILE A 146 -5.50 -15.02 -1.00
CA ILE A 146 -4.78 -13.99 -1.80
C ILE A 146 -4.50 -12.72 -1.01
N ILE A 147 -5.22 -12.46 0.08
CA ILE A 147 -5.13 -11.18 0.81
C ILE A 147 -3.72 -10.93 1.36
N ASP A 148 -3.08 -11.93 1.94
CA ASP A 148 -1.73 -11.83 2.49
C ASP A 148 -0.70 -11.54 1.39
N ASP A 149 -0.82 -12.21 0.25
CA ASP A 149 0.04 -11.98 -0.91
C ASP A 149 -0.12 -10.56 -1.46
N PHE A 150 -1.36 -10.05 -1.51
CA PHE A 150 -1.63 -8.68 -1.93
C PHE A 150 -1.06 -7.65 -0.94
N GLU A 151 -1.21 -7.86 0.36
CA GLU A 151 -0.65 -6.98 1.38
C GLU A 151 0.88 -6.96 1.33
N ASN A 152 1.49 -8.14 1.17
CA ASN A 152 2.93 -8.28 0.98
C ASN A 152 3.41 -7.55 -0.29
N ALA A 153 2.72 -7.74 -1.42
CA ALA A 153 3.05 -7.05 -2.67
C ALA A 153 2.93 -5.53 -2.54
N LYS A 154 1.87 -5.05 -1.86
CA LYS A 154 1.66 -3.62 -1.57
C LYS A 154 2.76 -3.04 -0.69
N ASN A 155 3.17 -3.75 0.36
CA ASN A 155 4.24 -3.33 1.25
C ASN A 155 5.58 -3.26 0.51
N ARG A 156 5.92 -4.30 -0.26
CA ARG A 156 7.12 -4.32 -1.12
C ARG A 156 7.13 -3.17 -2.11
N TRP A 157 6.01 -2.86 -2.75
CA TRP A 157 5.91 -1.72 -3.65
C TRP A 157 6.17 -0.39 -2.93
N ASN A 158 5.59 -0.18 -1.74
CA ASN A 158 5.81 1.02 -0.94
C ASN A 158 7.29 1.20 -0.56
N GLU A 159 7.95 0.13 -0.13
CA GLU A 159 9.37 0.12 0.23
C GLU A 159 10.26 0.44 -0.98
N ASN A 160 10.02 -0.25 -2.11
CA ASN A 160 10.81 -0.08 -3.33
C ASN A 160 10.61 1.30 -3.95
N GLU A 161 9.38 1.81 -3.97
CA GLU A 161 9.07 3.15 -4.47
C GLU A 161 9.69 4.24 -3.58
N SER A 162 9.67 4.05 -2.26
CA SER A 162 10.35 4.93 -1.31
C SER A 162 11.87 4.96 -1.56
N ASN A 163 12.49 3.78 -1.71
CA ASN A 163 13.91 3.68 -2.00
C ASN A 163 14.27 4.33 -3.34
N ARG A 164 13.47 4.08 -4.40
CA ARG A 164 13.64 4.69 -5.72
C ARG A 164 13.63 6.21 -5.63
N ARG A 165 12.66 6.81 -4.93
CA ARG A 165 12.57 8.27 -4.75
C ARG A 165 13.78 8.82 -3.99
N ARG A 166 14.26 8.11 -2.96
CA ARG A 166 15.44 8.52 -2.19
C ARG A 166 16.68 8.56 -3.08
N ILE A 167 16.90 7.52 -3.88
CA ILE A 167 18.05 7.43 -4.78
C ILE A 167 17.94 8.46 -5.90
N GLU A 168 16.75 8.64 -6.50
CA GLU A 168 16.49 9.68 -7.51
C GLU A 168 16.84 11.08 -6.99
N SER A 169 16.42 11.39 -5.76
CA SER A 169 16.70 12.68 -5.13
C SER A 169 18.20 12.89 -4.93
N LYS A 170 18.92 11.87 -4.43
CA LYS A 170 20.38 11.94 -4.27
C LYS A 170 21.09 12.12 -5.61
N PHE A 171 20.69 11.35 -6.62
CA PHE A 171 21.28 11.39 -7.95
C PHE A 171 21.08 12.77 -8.59
N THR A 172 19.85 13.29 -8.53
CA THR A 172 19.52 14.61 -9.07
C THR A 172 20.34 15.71 -8.40
N LYS A 173 20.46 15.69 -7.06
CA LYS A 173 21.24 16.67 -6.30
C LYS A 173 22.74 16.62 -6.67
N LEU A 174 23.33 15.43 -6.75
CA LEU A 174 24.76 15.33 -7.09
C LEU A 174 25.03 15.71 -8.55
N SER A 175 24.16 15.31 -9.47
CA SER A 175 24.31 15.61 -10.89
C SER A 175 24.12 17.09 -11.19
N THR A 176 23.15 17.75 -10.55
CA THR A 176 22.95 19.20 -10.67
C THR A 176 24.13 19.98 -10.12
N ASN A 177 24.60 19.66 -8.91
CA ASN A 177 25.78 20.31 -8.33
C ASN A 177 27.04 20.14 -9.19
N LEU A 178 27.26 18.96 -9.78
CA LEU A 178 28.40 18.76 -10.69
C LEU A 178 28.26 19.63 -11.94
N ARG A 179 27.07 19.68 -12.55
CA ARG A 179 26.82 20.54 -13.72
C ARG A 179 27.06 22.01 -13.40
N ASP A 180 26.51 22.49 -12.29
CA ASP A 180 26.61 23.88 -11.87
C ASP A 180 28.06 24.24 -11.46
N SER A 181 28.89 23.28 -11.10
CA SER A 181 30.33 23.49 -10.85
C SER A 181 31.18 23.60 -12.11
N ASN A 182 30.66 23.15 -13.26
CA ASN A 182 31.34 23.19 -14.56
C ASN A 182 30.92 24.39 -15.43
N THR A 183 29.92 25.16 -15.00
CA THR A 183 29.44 26.42 -15.61
C THR A 183 29.99 27.62 -14.87
#